data_AF-A0A960JK61-F1
#
_entry.id   AF-A0A960JK61-F1
#
_cell.length_a   1.000
_cell.length_b   1.000
_cell.length_c   1.000
_cell.angle_alpha   90.00
_cell.angle_beta   90.00
_cell.angle_gamma   90.00
#
_symmetry.space_group_name_H-M   'P 1'
#
loop_
_entity.id
_entity.type
_entity.pdbx_description
1 polymer ?
#
loop_
_entity_poly.entity_id
_entity_poly.type
_entity_poly.pdbx_seq_one_letter_code
_entity_poly.pdbx_strand_id
1 'polypeptide(L)' 'GLVSSPEPFHRLINQGYIQAYAFTDARGQYVEASEVTEADGEFFFDGQPVNREYGKMGKSLKNMVTPDDMYDAYGA' A
#
# COMPACT_ATOMS: atom_id res chain seq x y z
N GLY A 1 -13.74 -6.55 41.42
CA GLY A 1 -12.80 -6.42 40.29
C GLY A 1 -13.22 -5.25 39.44
N LEU A 2 -12.29 -4.62 38.71
CA LEU A 2 -12.54 -3.42 37.89
C LEU A 2 -13.28 -3.71 36.56
N VAL A 3 -13.57 -4.98 36.26
CA VAL A 3 -14.23 -5.41 35.02
C VAL A 3 -15.31 -6.43 35.35
N SER A 4 -16.44 -6.34 34.66
CA SER A 4 -17.64 -7.16 34.87
C SER A 4 -17.84 -8.28 33.84
N SER A 5 -17.13 -8.25 32.72
CA SER A 5 -17.17 -9.30 31.69
C SER A 5 -15.87 -10.12 31.72
N PRO A 6 -15.95 -11.46 31.60
CA PRO A 6 -14.77 -12.31 31.45
C PRO A 6 -14.09 -12.17 30.08
N GLU A 7 -14.84 -11.78 29.03
CA GLU A 7 -14.33 -11.66 27.65
C GLU A 7 -14.43 -10.22 27.12
N PRO A 8 -13.38 -9.70 26.44
CA PRO A 8 -13.30 -8.30 25.99
C PRO A 8 -14.08 -7.99 24.71
N PHE A 9 -14.44 -8.99 23.90
CA PHE A 9 -15.18 -8.80 22.63
C PHE A 9 -16.27 -9.86 22.46
N HIS A 10 -17.51 -9.44 22.18
CA HIS A 10 -18.62 -10.36 21.88
C HIS A 10 -18.57 -10.93 20.46
N ARG A 11 -17.98 -10.18 19.52
CA ARG A 11 -17.73 -10.61 18.13
C ARG A 11 -16.58 -9.80 17.56
N LEU A 12 -15.65 -10.49 16.90
CA LEU A 12 -14.52 -9.91 16.18
C LEU A 12 -14.66 -10.25 14.69
N ILE A 13 -14.49 -9.25 13.83
CA ILE A 13 -14.41 -9.45 12.38
C ILE A 13 -13.02 -8.97 11.96
N ASN A 14 -12.20 -9.90 11.49
CA ASN A 14 -10.86 -9.59 11.00
C ASN A 14 -10.93 -9.27 9.51
N GLN A 15 -10.62 -8.04 9.15
CA GLN A 15 -10.52 -7.61 7.76
C GLN A 15 -9.23 -8.16 7.11
N GLY A 16 -9.32 -8.54 5.83
CA GLY A 16 -8.16 -8.98 5.04
C GLY A 16 -7.35 -7.79 4.51
N TYR A 17 -6.07 -7.98 4.22
CA TYR A 17 -5.21 -6.87 3.81
C TYR A 17 -5.62 -6.20 2.49
N ILE A 18 -5.53 -4.87 2.46
CA ILE A 18 -5.56 -4.10 1.22
C ILE A 18 -4.19 -4.24 0.55
N GLN A 19 -4.18 -4.56 -0.73
CA GLN A 19 -2.97 -4.80 -1.52
C GLN A 19 -2.80 -3.69 -2.58
N ALA A 20 -1.55 -3.41 -2.94
CA ALA A 20 -1.19 -2.44 -3.97
C ALA A 20 0.12 -2.84 -4.65
N TYR A 21 0.35 -2.31 -5.85
CA TYR A 21 1.62 -2.49 -6.55
C TYR A 21 2.75 -1.78 -5.79
N ALA A 22 3.85 -2.49 -5.57
CA ALA A 22 5.11 -1.95 -5.08
C ALA A 22 6.18 -2.11 -6.15
N PHE A 23 7.18 -1.23 -6.11
CA PHE A 23 8.21 -1.15 -7.13
C PHE A 23 9.60 -1.18 -6.50
N THR A 24 10.51 -1.95 -7.08
CA THR A 24 11.90 -2.03 -6.62
C THR A 24 12.88 -1.63 -7.72
N ASP A 25 13.91 -0.88 -7.34
CA ASP A 25 15.01 -0.54 -8.24
C ASP A 25 15.94 -1.75 -8.47
N ALA A 26 16.98 -1.56 -9.28
CA ALA A 26 17.97 -2.61 -9.56
C ALA A 26 18.72 -3.12 -8.31
N ARG A 27 18.67 -2.41 -7.18
CA ARG A 27 19.26 -2.81 -5.88
C ARG A 27 18.27 -3.58 -5.01
N GLY A 28 17.02 -3.73 -5.45
CA GLY A 28 15.93 -4.32 -4.66
C GLY A 28 15.37 -3.37 -3.61
N GLN A 29 15.65 -2.06 -3.69
CA GLN A 29 15.10 -1.08 -2.76
C GLN A 29 13.76 -0.57 -3.27
N TYR A 30 12.79 -0.43 -2.36
CA TYR A 30 11.50 0.16 -2.71
C TYR A 30 11.64 1.64 -3.10
N VAL A 31 10.98 2.00 -4.19
CA VAL A 31 10.83 3.39 -4.68
C VAL A 31 9.40 3.87 -4.45
N GLU A 32 9.17 5.18 -4.48
CA GLU A 32 7.82 5.74 -4.28
C GLU A 32 6.92 5.38 -5.46
N ALA A 33 5.86 4.60 -5.20
CA ALA A 33 4.96 4.12 -6.24
C ALA A 33 4.23 5.26 -6.99
N SER A 34 4.02 6.40 -6.34
CA SER A 34 3.40 7.59 -6.92
C SER A 34 4.30 8.30 -7.96
N GLU A 35 5.60 8.04 -7.92
CA GLU A 35 6.59 8.65 -8.84
C GLU A 35 6.96 7.70 -9.99
N VAL A 36 6.43 6.48 -9.99
CA VAL A 36 6.66 5.50 -11.07
C VAL A 36 5.77 5.82 -12.27
N THR A 37 6.39 5.87 -13.45
CA THR A 37 5.70 6.05 -14.73
C THR A 37 5.69 4.76 -15.54
N GLU A 38 4.61 4.53 -16.28
CA GLU A 38 4.50 3.42 -17.22
C GLU A 38 4.73 3.91 -18.66
N ALA A 39 5.58 3.20 -19.42
CA ALA A 39 5.79 3.40 -20.84
C ALA A 39 5.93 2.05 -21.54
N ASP A 40 5.14 1.81 -22.59
CA ASP A 40 5.15 0.57 -23.38
C ASP A 40 5.02 -0.73 -22.55
N GLY A 41 4.31 -0.66 -21.40
CA GLY A 41 4.12 -1.79 -20.49
C GLY A 41 5.28 -2.04 -19.52
N GLU A 42 6.33 -1.22 -19.57
CA GLU A 42 7.44 -1.20 -18.62
C GLU A 42 7.28 -0.05 -17.61
N PHE A 43 7.88 -0.21 -16.44
CA PHE A 43 7.79 0.73 -15.33
C PHE A 43 9.14 1.39 -15.06
N PHE A 44 9.12 2.70 -14.84
CA PHE A 44 10.32 3.50 -14.65
C PHE A 44 10.21 4.41 -13.43
N PHE A 45 11.31 4.56 -12.70
CA PHE A 45 11.52 5.56 -11.65
C PHE A 45 12.77 6.36 -11.98
N ASP A 46 12.67 7.69 -12.07
CA ASP A 46 13.76 8.57 -12.54
C ASP A 46 14.39 8.12 -13.88
N GLY A 47 13.56 7.59 -14.79
CA GLY A 47 14.00 7.05 -16.09
C GLY A 47 14.76 5.73 -16.01
N GLN A 48 14.89 5.12 -14.83
CA GLN A 48 15.48 3.78 -14.64
C GLN A 48 14.38 2.72 -14.53
N PRO A 49 14.56 1.54 -15.16
CA PRO A 49 13.57 0.48 -15.07
C PRO A 49 13.43 -0.05 -13.63
N VAL A 50 12.21 -0.36 -13.23
CA VAL A 50 11.88 -0.94 -11.92
C VAL A 50 11.11 -2.24 -12.06
N ASN A 51 11.24 -3.13 -11.06
CA ASN A 51 10.44 -4.33 -10.97
C ASN A 51 9.13 -4.03 -10.27
N ARG A 52 8.01 -4.60 -10.75
CA ARG A 52 6.70 -4.47 -10.12
C ARG A 52 6.31 -5.76 -9.38
N GLU A 53 5.85 -5.63 -8.15
CA GLU A 53 5.30 -6.73 -7.35
C GLU A 53 3.99 -6.34 -6.65
N TYR A 54 3.23 -7.34 -6.19
CA TYR A 54 1.99 -7.12 -5.44
C TYR A 54 2.23 -7.36 -3.96
N GLY A 55 1.92 -6.35 -3.12
CA GLY A 55 2.20 -6.41 -1.70
C GLY A 55 1.12 -5.77 -0.83
N LYS A 56 1.19 -6.00 0.48
CA LYS A 56 0.34 -5.29 1.45
C LYS A 56 0.60 -3.79 1.33
N MET A 57 -0.46 -3.01 1.24
CA MET A 57 -0.36 -1.55 1.23
C MET A 57 0.27 -1.04 2.54
N GLY A 58 1.28 -0.18 2.44
CA GLY A 58 1.87 0.47 3.60
C GLY A 58 3.16 1.23 3.33
N LYS A 59 3.60 1.97 4.35
CA LYS A 59 4.78 2.85 4.28
C LYS A 59 6.07 2.12 3.91
N SER A 60 6.26 0.90 4.41
CA SER A 60 7.51 0.15 4.18
C SER A 60 7.73 -0.24 2.70
N LEU A 61 6.64 -0.48 1.97
CA LEU A 61 6.68 -0.84 0.55
C LEU A 61 6.53 0.39 -0.36
N LYS A 62 6.37 1.59 0.23
CA LYS A 62 6.17 2.86 -0.49
C LYS A 62 5.05 2.83 -1.53
N ASN A 63 4.01 2.06 -1.23
CA ASN A 63 2.83 1.87 -2.07
C ASN A 63 1.54 2.33 -1.37
N MET A 64 1.68 3.18 -0.34
CA MET A 64 0.55 3.69 0.42
C MET A 64 -0.19 4.76 -0.39
N VAL A 65 -1.51 4.65 -0.46
CA VAL A 65 -2.39 5.71 -0.95
C VAL A 65 -3.22 6.19 0.24
N THR A 66 -3.26 7.49 0.48
CA THR A 66 -4.07 8.01 1.60
C THR A 66 -5.53 8.15 1.17
N PRO A 67 -6.49 8.02 2.10
CA PRO A 67 -7.89 8.28 1.79
C PRO A 67 -8.12 9.70 1.25
N ASP A 68 -7.38 10.68 1.76
CA ASP A 68 -7.44 12.07 1.30
C ASP A 68 -7.05 12.18 -0.19
N ASP A 69 -5.95 11.51 -0.61
CA ASP A 69 -5.55 11.46 -2.03
C ASP A 69 -6.66 10.86 -2.92
N MET A 70 -7.40 9.87 -2.40
CA MET A 70 -8.51 9.25 -3.14
C MET A 70 -9.72 10.17 -3.24
N TYR A 71 -10.05 10.89 -2.17
CA TYR A 71 -11.13 11.87 -2.19
C TYR A 71 -10.84 13.03 -3.14
N ASP A 72 -9.60 13.53 -3.15
CA ASP A 72 -9.18 14.60 -4.06
C ASP A 72 -9.24 14.16 -5.53
N ALA A 73 -8.84 12.92 -5.83
CA ALA A 73 -8.80 12.42 -7.19
C ALA A 73 -10.17 11.96 -7.73
N TYR A 74 -11.03 11.39 -6.88
CA TYR A 74 -12.24 10.68 -7.33
C TYR A 74 -13.53 11.03 -6.56
N GLY A 75 -13.46 11.84 -5.51
CA GLY A 75 -14.61 12.16 -4.66
C GLY A 75 -14.95 11.05 -3.66
N ALA A 76 -15.91 11.34 -2.78
CA ALA A 76 -16.37 10.47 -1.69
C ALA A 76 -17.69 9.75 -2.00
#